data_AF-A0A2G9UWK3-F1
#
_entry.id   AF-A0A2G9UWK3-F1
#
_cell.length_a   1.000
_cell.length_b   1.000
_cell.length_c   1.000
_cell.angle_alpha   90.00
_cell.angle_beta   90.00
_cell.angle_gamma   90.00
#
_symmetry.space_group_name_H-M   'P 1'
#
loop_
_entity.id
_entity.type
_entity.pdbx_description
1 polymer ?
#
loop_
_entity_poly.entity_id
_entity_poly.type
_entity_poly.pdbx_seq_one_letter_code
_entity_poly.pdbx_strand_id
1 'polypeptide(L)'
;MSFARFLIPRRKENVLNFLIIAAFCAIVILYYKLDSRTLFLGRKESRLSKRSWKQESMAPGAPGENGRGVLLYGEHKKQGQRDMKKWFMNVEAR
;
A
#
# COMPACT_ATOMS: atom_id res chain seq x y z
N MET A 1 4.46 40.57 -20.63
CA MET A 1 3.23 41.32 -20.30
C MET A 1 2.94 41.11 -18.81
N SER A 2 2.87 42.17 -18.01
CA SER A 2 2.81 42.07 -16.55
C SER A 2 1.37 41.80 -16.08
N PHE A 3 1.04 40.52 -15.87
CA PHE A 3 -0.26 40.07 -15.34
C PHE A 3 -0.53 40.55 -13.90
N ALA A 4 0.49 41.01 -13.18
CA ALA A 4 0.38 41.53 -11.82
C ALA A 4 -0.55 42.76 -11.72
N ARG A 5 -0.73 43.51 -12.81
CA ARG A 5 -1.62 44.69 -12.83
C ARG A 5 -3.12 44.35 -12.84
N PHE A 6 -3.50 43.12 -13.18
CA PHE A 6 -4.90 42.70 -13.18
C PHE A 6 -5.39 42.27 -11.78
N LEU A 7 -4.48 41.89 -10.89
CA LEU A 7 -4.81 41.50 -9.53
C LEU A 7 -5.03 42.71 -8.59
N ILE A 8 -4.68 43.93 -8.99
CA ILE A 8 -4.86 45.10 -8.13
C ILE A 8 -6.20 45.77 -8.51
N PRO A 9 -7.21 45.79 -7.61
CA PRO A 9 -8.48 46.43 -7.90
C PRO A 9 -8.27 47.94 -8.08
N ARG A 10 -8.38 48.42 -9.32
CA ARG A 10 -8.16 49.83 -9.70
C ARG A 10 -9.33 50.75 -9.33
N ARG A 11 -10.52 50.19 -9.06
CA ARG A 11 -11.74 50.91 -8.63
C ARG A 11 -12.26 50.37 -7.31
N LYS A 12 -12.70 51.26 -6.42
CA LYS A 12 -13.15 50.95 -5.05
C LYS A 12 -14.30 49.95 -5.02
N GLU A 13 -15.17 49.98 -6.03
CA GLU A 13 -16.32 49.07 -6.19
C GLU A 13 -15.92 47.60 -6.31
N ASN A 14 -14.74 47.30 -6.88
CA ASN A 14 -14.27 45.93 -7.10
C ASN A 14 -13.39 45.41 -5.96
N VAL A 15 -13.10 46.23 -4.95
CA VAL A 15 -12.27 45.84 -3.80
C VAL A 15 -12.93 44.74 -2.99
N LEU A 16 -14.26 44.80 -2.82
CA LEU A 16 -15.01 43.77 -2.11
C LEU A 16 -14.96 42.42 -2.84
N ASN A 17 -15.20 42.43 -4.15
CA ASN A 17 -15.11 41.21 -4.97
C ASN A 17 -13.69 40.62 -4.95
N PHE A 18 -12.66 41.48 -4.95
CA PHE A 18 -11.27 41.03 -4.82
C PHE A 18 -10.99 40.38 -3.47
N LEU A 19 -11.49 40.96 -2.36
CA LEU A 19 -11.35 40.37 -1.02
C LEU A 19 -12.05 39.01 -0.92
N ILE A 20 -13.25 38.87 -1.51
CA ILE A 20 -13.98 37.60 -1.54
C ILE A 20 -13.18 36.53 -2.29
N ILE A 21 -12.64 36.86 -3.47
CA ILE A 21 -11.83 35.93 -4.26
C ILE A 21 -10.53 35.56 -3.51
N ALA A 22 -9.86 36.53 -2.90
CA ALA A 22 -8.66 36.29 -2.11
C ALA A 22 -8.92 35.38 -0.90
N ALA A 23 -10.03 35.61 -0.18
CA ALA A 23 -10.46 34.77 0.92
C ALA A 23 -10.79 33.34 0.45
N PHE A 24 -11.51 33.19 -0.67
CA PHE A 24 -11.82 31.89 -1.26
C PHE A 24 -10.54 31.12 -1.64
N CYS A 25 -9.59 31.77 -2.32
CA CYS A 25 -8.30 31.17 -2.65
C CYS A 25 -7.52 30.74 -1.40
N ALA A 26 -7.51 31.56 -0.34
CA ALA A 26 -6.85 31.21 0.92
C ALA A 26 -7.50 29.98 1.58
N ILE A 27 -8.83 29.90 1.60
CA ILE A 27 -9.58 28.75 2.13
C ILE A 27 -9.22 27.48 1.36
N VAL A 28 -9.20 27.53 0.03
CA VAL A 28 -8.85 26.38 -0.82
C VAL A 28 -7.43 25.90 -0.54
N ILE A 29 -6.46 26.81 -0.43
CA ILE A 29 -5.07 26.47 -0.08
C ILE A 29 -4.99 25.82 1.30
N LEU A 30 -5.71 26.36 2.28
CA LEU A 30 -5.76 25.80 3.64
C LEU A 30 -6.41 24.42 3.66
N TYR A 31 -7.48 24.20 2.90
CA TYR A 31 -8.15 22.91 2.76
C TYR A 31 -7.19 21.84 2.23
N TYR A 32 -6.50 22.10 1.11
CA TYR A 32 -5.52 21.17 0.55
C TYR A 32 -4.29 20.98 1.46
N LYS A 33 -3.87 21.99 2.22
CA LYS A 33 -2.80 21.84 3.21
C LYS A 33 -3.21 20.98 4.41
N LEU A 34 -4.46 21.07 4.85
CA LEU A 34 -4.99 20.25 5.93
C LEU A 34 -5.19 18.80 5.48
N ASP A 35 -5.75 18.60 4.28
CA ASP A 35 -5.96 17.27 3.68
C ASP A 35 -4.64 16.55 3.36
N SER A 36 -3.63 17.28 2.86
CA SER A 36 -2.29 16.70 2.71
C SER A 36 -1.68 16.30 4.05
N ARG A 37 -1.92 17.04 5.14
CA ARG A 37 -1.43 16.64 6.48
C ARG A 37 -2.11 15.37 6.99
N THR A 38 -3.42 15.22 6.83
CA THR A 38 -4.16 13.99 7.21
C THR A 38 -3.69 12.79 6.38
N LEU A 39 -3.48 12.96 5.07
CA LEU A 39 -2.92 11.91 4.21
C LEU A 39 -1.48 11.52 4.59
N PHE A 40 -0.62 12.49 4.96
CA PHE A 40 0.76 12.20 5.37
C PHE A 40 0.86 11.53 6.75
N LEU A 41 -0.04 11.85 7.69
CA LEU A 41 -0.12 11.19 9.01
C LEU A 41 -0.65 9.75 8.87
N GLY A 42 -1.70 9.51 8.08
CA GLY A 42 -2.23 8.16 7.82
C GLY A 42 -1.27 7.25 7.03
N ARG A 43 -0.38 7.83 6.20
CA ARG A 43 0.59 7.03 5.43
C ARG A 43 1.77 6.52 6.26
N LYS A 44 2.07 7.14 7.41
CA LYS A 44 3.21 6.73 8.26
C LYS A 44 2.96 5.44 9.06
N GLU A 45 1.71 5.07 9.32
CA GLU A 45 1.37 3.81 10.01
C GLU A 45 1.35 2.58 9.09
N SER A 46 1.37 2.78 7.76
CA SER A 46 1.39 1.67 6.80
C SER A 46 2.76 1.03 6.58
N ARG A 47 3.83 1.49 7.27
CA ARG A 47 5.02 0.66 7.43
C ARG A 47 4.69 -0.45 8.41
N LEU A 48 4.09 -1.51 7.87
CA LEU A 48 4.07 -2.83 8.47
C LEU A 48 5.38 -3.02 9.22
N SER A 49 5.26 -3.09 10.54
CA SER A 49 6.35 -3.36 11.45
C SER A 49 7.22 -4.46 10.85
N LYS A 50 8.55 -4.32 10.91
CA LYS A 50 9.56 -5.33 10.53
C LYS A 50 9.45 -6.64 11.34
N ARG A 51 8.27 -6.98 11.83
CA ARG A 51 7.84 -8.28 12.32
C ARG A 51 7.25 -9.12 11.18
N SER A 52 7.71 -8.89 9.95
CA SER A 52 7.61 -9.90 8.89
C SER A 52 8.35 -11.12 9.40
N TRP A 53 7.59 -12.18 9.66
CA TRP A 53 8.01 -13.54 9.94
C TRP A 53 9.49 -13.77 9.61
N LYS A 54 10.32 -13.96 10.65
CA LYS A 54 11.67 -14.50 10.47
C LYS A 54 11.47 -15.90 9.88
N GLN A 55 11.45 -16.00 8.57
CA GLN A 55 11.46 -17.27 7.89
C GLN A 55 12.84 -17.84 8.19
N GLU A 56 12.90 -18.91 8.99
CA GLU A 56 14.14 -19.65 9.16
C GLU A 56 14.59 -20.06 7.76
N SER A 57 15.81 -19.66 7.40
CA SER A 57 16.42 -20.07 6.14
C SER A 57 16.58 -21.59 6.20
N MET A 58 15.73 -22.31 5.48
CA MET A 58 15.89 -23.76 5.30
C MET A 58 17.23 -24.03 4.63
N ALA A 59 17.83 -25.19 4.93
CA ALA A 59 19.06 -25.61 4.27
C ALA A 59 18.84 -25.67 2.75
N PRO A 60 19.81 -25.22 1.93
CA PRO A 60 19.73 -25.34 0.48
C PRO A 60 19.51 -26.80 0.07
N GLY A 61 18.50 -27.06 -0.76
CA GLY A 61 18.12 -28.40 -1.21
C GLY A 61 17.02 -29.07 -0.38
N ALA A 62 16.34 -28.33 0.50
CA ALA A 62 15.14 -28.82 1.18
C ALA A 62 14.05 -29.22 0.17
N PRO A 63 13.22 -30.24 0.48
CA PRO A 63 12.15 -30.63 -0.41
C PRO A 63 11.12 -29.49 -0.54
N GLY A 64 10.63 -29.23 -1.75
CA GLY A 64 9.68 -28.14 -1.99
C GLY A 64 10.30 -26.75 -2.16
N GLU A 65 11.63 -26.59 -2.01
CA GLU A 65 12.29 -25.30 -2.15
C GLU A 65 12.08 -24.71 -3.56
N ASN A 66 11.77 -23.40 -3.64
CA ASN A 66 11.54 -22.68 -4.91
C ASN A 66 10.46 -23.30 -5.81
N GLY A 67 9.46 -23.97 -5.22
CA GLY A 67 8.39 -24.63 -5.97
C GLY A 67 8.81 -25.92 -6.66
N ARG A 68 9.95 -26.50 -6.26
CA ARG A 68 10.41 -27.81 -6.75
C ARG A 68 9.44 -28.91 -6.30
N GLY A 69 9.02 -29.77 -7.23
CA GLY A 69 8.15 -30.90 -6.90
C GLY A 69 8.83 -31.90 -5.96
N VAL A 70 8.08 -32.38 -4.96
CA VAL A 70 8.51 -33.45 -4.04
C VAL A 70 8.00 -34.78 -4.57
N LEU A 71 8.92 -35.69 -4.92
CA LEU A 71 8.60 -37.02 -5.43
C LEU A 71 8.64 -38.05 -4.30
N LEU A 72 7.50 -38.71 -4.03
CA LEU A 72 7.40 -39.78 -3.05
C LEU A 72 7.52 -41.16 -3.69
N TYR A 73 8.22 -42.08 -3.02
CA TYR A 73 8.45 -43.44 -3.48
C TYR A 73 7.95 -44.48 -2.45
N GLY A 74 7.63 -45.68 -2.94
CA GLY A 74 7.27 -46.82 -2.09
C GLY A 74 6.06 -46.57 -1.19
N GLU A 75 6.26 -46.70 0.12
CA GLU A 75 5.21 -46.59 1.14
C GLU A 75 4.68 -45.16 1.28
N HIS A 76 5.56 -44.15 1.21
CA HIS A 76 5.18 -42.73 1.26
C HIS A 76 4.26 -42.35 0.09
N LYS A 77 4.40 -42.98 -1.08
CA LYS A 77 3.47 -42.76 -2.19
C LYS A 77 2.08 -43.30 -1.88
N LYS A 78 1.99 -44.46 -1.23
CA LYS A 78 0.71 -45.08 -0.84
C LYS A 78 0.01 -44.24 0.22
N GLN A 79 0.77 -43.72 1.18
CA GLN A 79 0.23 -42.87 2.24
C GLN A 79 -0.17 -41.50 1.70
N GLY A 80 0.62 -40.87 0.84
CA GLY A 80 0.21 -39.66 0.11
C GLY A 80 -1.08 -39.83 -0.72
N GLN A 81 -1.33 -41.01 -1.31
CA GLN A 81 -2.61 -41.29 -1.98
C GLN A 81 -3.79 -41.37 -1.01
N ARG A 82 -3.60 -41.93 0.19
CA ARG A 82 -4.63 -41.95 1.24
C ARG A 82 -4.91 -40.55 1.76
N ASP A 83 -3.86 -39.76 1.95
CA ASP A 83 -3.97 -38.37 2.37
C ASP A 83 -4.70 -37.52 1.33
N MET A 84 -4.41 -37.73 0.04
CA MET A 84 -5.14 -37.07 -1.05
C MET A 84 -6.63 -37.38 -1.00
N LYS A 85 -7.01 -38.61 -0.66
CA LYS A 85 -8.42 -39.00 -0.55
C LYS A 85 -9.11 -38.42 0.69
N LYS A 86 -8.39 -38.31 1.81
CA LYS A 86 -8.94 -37.87 3.09
C LYS A 86 -8.95 -36.35 3.23
N TRP A 87 -7.85 -35.72 2.86
CA TRP A 87 -7.54 -34.32 3.10
C TRP A 87 -7.48 -33.48 1.82
N PHE A 88 -7.67 -34.09 0.64
CA PHE A 88 -7.55 -33.43 -0.66
C PHE A 88 -6.18 -32.77 -0.90
N MET A 89 -5.17 -33.20 -0.14
CA MET A 89 -3.77 -32.76 -0.25
C MET A 89 -2.83 -33.84 0.26
N ASN A 90 -1.58 -33.80 -0.18
CA ASN A 90 -0.54 -34.68 0.33
C ASN A 90 0.14 -34.04 1.55
N VAL A 91 -0.14 -34.54 2.75
CA VAL A 91 0.39 -33.99 4.01
C VAL A 91 1.83 -34.47 4.27
N GLU A 92 2.17 -35.63 3.71
CA GLU A 92 3.47 -36.29 3.85
C GLU A 92 4.55 -35.72 2.93
N ALA A 93 4.17 -35.03 1.85
CA ALA A 93 5.12 -34.35 0.97
C ALA A 93 5.76 -33.15 1.69
N ARG A 94 6.95 -33.37 2.24
CA ARG A 94 7.78 -32.38 2.93
C ARG A 94 9.24 -32.58 2.61
#